data_AF-A0A1I2FM39-F1
#
_entry.id   AF-A0A1I2FM39-F1
#
_cell.length_a   1.000
_cell.length_b   1.000
_cell.length_c   1.000
_cell.angle_alpha   90.00
_cell.angle_beta   90.00
_cell.angle_gamma   90.00
#
_symmetry.space_group_name_H-M   'P 1'
#
loop_
_entity.id
_entity.type
_entity.pdbx_description
1 polymer ?
#
loop_
_entity_poly.entity_id
_entity_poly.type
_entity_poly.pdbx_seq_one_letter_code
_entity_poly.pdbx_strand_id
1 'polypeptide(L)'
;MQTSLPYLRPTVALGATIALALGLAACSSDSDDMGPVATMTQTEAPMDPGTSAPADDMDMSALDPEGTGDPFADARTAAQHMPGTAKTLAAGFAAALDLPGDATSPAADLRSGLTSLLQEHVYLAGMAVATAYATAPDSAEFEAAAATLDVNTVALSEAIGEFSTPEQEEAFLALWREHIGYFVDYAVAEKTGDAEAKQTALDNLAGYTGDAGAFFEDVSGGELPASDIAMSLEMHITTLTKAIDGFAAGSADAFDSLRTAAMHVGEGAAVIAGGLTTAADLEGDPADEASTLRATLTAGLQEHVYLAGIAVFTAYTSEGGTESEAFAAAAATLDANSVALSEGIGSLAGEENGTAFLELWREHIGYFVDYANAVAMGDDAAAQEALAELDAYRATAGEFFAGISNGELPAQDIADGLAMHVRTLGGAIDSLNEALVQG
;
A
#
# COMPACT_ATOMS: atom_id res chain seq x y z
N MET A 1 10.03 57.11 9.15
CA MET A 1 9.03 56.95 8.08
C MET A 1 9.68 56.13 6.97
N GLN A 2 9.59 54.81 7.07
CA GLN A 2 10.01 53.87 6.04
C GLN A 2 8.92 52.81 5.94
N THR A 3 8.49 52.60 4.71
CA THR A 3 7.30 51.90 4.24
C THR A 3 7.51 50.38 4.27
N SER A 4 6.60 49.67 4.93
CA SER A 4 6.46 48.21 4.84
C SER A 4 5.75 47.84 3.52
N LEU A 5 6.33 46.90 2.77
CA LEU A 5 5.67 46.15 1.70
C LEU A 5 5.40 44.74 2.23
N PRO A 6 4.17 44.19 2.12
CA PRO A 6 3.89 42.82 2.48
C PRO A 6 4.27 41.85 1.35
N TYR A 7 4.92 40.75 1.71
CA TYR A 7 5.16 39.58 0.87
C TYR A 7 3.82 38.92 0.52
N LEU A 8 3.49 38.88 -0.77
CA LEU A 8 2.47 37.98 -1.32
C LEU A 8 3.12 36.63 -1.60
N ARG A 9 2.65 35.57 -0.93
CA ARG A 9 2.90 34.17 -1.31
C ARG A 9 1.94 33.81 -2.46
N PRO A 10 2.40 33.19 -3.56
CA PRO A 10 1.50 32.64 -4.55
C PRO A 10 0.99 31.29 -4.05
N THR A 11 -0.29 31.24 -3.69
CA THR A 11 -1.05 30.00 -3.52
C THR A 11 -1.34 29.46 -4.93
N VAL A 12 -0.73 28.34 -5.32
CA VAL A 12 -1.17 27.60 -6.51
C VAL A 12 -2.35 26.75 -6.07
N ALA A 13 -3.56 27.24 -6.34
CA ALA A 13 -4.78 26.47 -6.29
C ALA A 13 -4.96 25.79 -7.65
N LEU A 14 -4.80 24.47 -7.73
CA LEU A 14 -5.35 23.71 -8.86
C LEU A 14 -6.85 23.59 -8.64
N GLY A 15 -7.60 24.52 -9.22
CA GLY A 15 -9.06 24.47 -9.27
C GLY A 15 -9.52 23.66 -10.47
N ALA A 16 -10.22 22.57 -10.21
CA ALA A 16 -11.13 21.93 -11.15
C ALA A 16 -12.27 22.91 -11.54
N THR A 17 -12.68 22.94 -12.81
CA THR A 17 -14.07 23.22 -13.24
C THR A 17 -14.20 23.14 -14.75
N ILE A 18 -14.92 22.15 -15.27
CA ILE A 18 -15.78 22.32 -16.46
C ILE A 18 -17.13 21.66 -16.16
N ALA A 19 -18.14 22.50 -15.99
CA ALA A 19 -19.54 22.12 -15.96
C ALA A 19 -20.04 21.84 -17.38
N LEU A 20 -20.74 20.72 -17.59
CA LEU A 20 -21.58 20.55 -18.78
C LEU A 20 -22.99 20.08 -18.41
N ALA A 21 -23.96 20.75 -19.04
CA ALA A 21 -25.38 20.62 -18.80
C ALA A 21 -25.96 19.35 -19.43
N LEU A 22 -26.72 18.60 -18.63
CA LEU A 22 -27.54 17.46 -19.02
C LEU A 22 -28.74 17.89 -19.86
N GLY A 23 -28.91 17.26 -21.03
CA GLY A 23 -30.14 17.24 -21.81
C GLY A 23 -30.62 15.80 -21.98
N LEU A 24 -31.66 15.42 -21.25
CA LEU A 24 -32.38 14.15 -21.38
C LEU A 24 -33.10 14.03 -22.74
N ALA A 25 -33.05 12.83 -23.34
CA ALA A 25 -34.20 12.25 -24.04
C ALA A 25 -34.05 10.72 -24.15
N ALA A 26 -35.01 10.01 -23.56
CA ALA A 26 -35.20 8.57 -23.58
C ALA A 26 -36.03 8.08 -24.80
N CYS A 27 -36.20 6.75 -24.86
CA CYS A 27 -37.11 5.91 -25.68
C CYS A 27 -36.47 5.30 -26.94
N SER A 28 -36.75 4.06 -27.36
CA SER A 28 -37.43 2.86 -26.84
C SER A 28 -37.28 1.77 -27.92
N SER A 29 -37.29 0.49 -27.51
CA SER A 29 -37.74 -0.74 -28.21
C SER A 29 -38.22 -0.62 -29.68
N ASP A 30 -37.96 -1.56 -30.59
CA ASP A 30 -38.49 -2.94 -30.56
C ASP A 30 -38.10 -3.71 -31.85
N SER A 31 -38.08 -5.04 -31.77
CA SER A 31 -38.40 -6.11 -32.77
C SER A 31 -37.87 -6.03 -34.23
N ASP A 32 -37.62 -7.09 -34.99
CA ASP A 32 -37.77 -8.56 -34.99
C ASP A 32 -36.95 -9.03 -36.22
N ASP A 33 -36.29 -10.20 -36.21
CA ASP A 33 -36.49 -11.20 -37.27
C ASP A 33 -35.82 -12.55 -36.94
N MET A 34 -36.54 -13.64 -37.19
CA MET A 34 -36.15 -15.02 -36.93
C MET A 34 -35.89 -15.79 -38.23
N GLY A 35 -34.87 -16.66 -38.18
CA GLY A 35 -34.94 -18.02 -38.73
C GLY A 35 -33.71 -18.47 -39.56
N PRO A 36 -33.54 -19.78 -39.85
CA PRO A 36 -33.85 -20.94 -39.01
C PRO A 36 -32.70 -21.99 -38.91
N VAL A 37 -32.73 -22.72 -37.79
CA VAL A 37 -32.44 -24.14 -37.51
C VAL A 37 -31.59 -24.98 -38.49
N ALA A 38 -30.55 -25.63 -37.95
CA ALA A 38 -30.08 -26.95 -38.39
C ALA A 38 -29.73 -27.85 -37.18
N THR A 39 -30.59 -28.83 -36.92
CA THR A 39 -30.41 -29.98 -36.02
C THR A 39 -29.47 -31.03 -36.62
N MET A 40 -28.58 -31.60 -35.81
CA MET A 40 -28.11 -32.97 -35.97
C MET A 40 -28.07 -33.71 -34.63
N THR A 41 -28.99 -34.64 -34.48
CA THR A 41 -29.01 -35.72 -33.49
C THR A 41 -28.36 -36.96 -34.06
N GLN A 42 -27.63 -37.71 -33.21
CA GLN A 42 -27.80 -39.16 -32.93
C GLN A 42 -26.45 -39.85 -32.62
N THR A 43 -26.28 -40.46 -31.44
CA THR A 43 -26.58 -41.89 -31.14
C THR A 43 -25.73 -42.37 -29.95
N GLU A 44 -26.38 -42.98 -28.95
CA GLU A 44 -25.77 -43.70 -27.83
C GLU A 44 -25.51 -45.19 -28.14
N ALA A 45 -24.53 -45.79 -27.43
CA ALA A 45 -24.59 -47.08 -26.68
C ALA A 45 -23.24 -47.85 -26.68
N PRO A 46 -22.93 -48.76 -25.72
CA PRO A 46 -23.47 -48.99 -24.36
C PRO A 46 -22.38 -49.09 -23.25
N MET A 47 -22.85 -49.22 -22.01
CA MET A 47 -22.13 -49.30 -20.72
C MET A 47 -21.16 -50.50 -20.53
N ASP A 48 -20.11 -50.28 -19.73
CA ASP A 48 -19.40 -51.28 -18.91
C ASP A 48 -19.18 -50.71 -17.48
N PRO A 49 -19.62 -51.37 -16.39
CA PRO A 49 -19.49 -50.85 -15.03
C PRO A 49 -18.28 -51.48 -14.33
N GLY A 50 -17.20 -50.71 -14.15
CA GLY A 50 -16.02 -51.20 -13.45
C GLY A 50 -15.14 -50.09 -12.91
N THR A 51 -15.04 -50.06 -11.57
CA THR A 51 -14.02 -49.36 -10.77
C THR A 51 -14.06 -47.83 -10.76
N SER A 52 -14.83 -47.27 -9.82
CA SER A 52 -14.60 -45.93 -9.29
C SER A 52 -13.28 -45.91 -8.51
N ALA A 53 -12.21 -45.42 -9.13
CA ALA A 53 -11.16 -44.72 -8.40
C ALA A 53 -11.75 -43.38 -7.92
N PRO A 54 -11.36 -42.84 -6.74
CA PRO A 54 -11.69 -41.46 -6.45
C PRO A 54 -10.97 -40.62 -7.50
N ALA A 55 -11.74 -39.87 -8.28
CA ALA A 55 -11.19 -38.71 -8.93
C ALA A 55 -10.85 -37.75 -7.79
N ASP A 56 -9.58 -37.59 -7.49
CA ASP A 56 -9.09 -36.36 -6.91
C ASP A 56 -9.37 -35.26 -7.94
N ASP A 57 -10.59 -34.71 -7.89
CA ASP A 57 -10.85 -33.33 -8.30
C ASP A 57 -10.10 -32.47 -7.27
N MET A 58 -8.78 -32.36 -7.46
CA MET A 58 -8.07 -31.20 -6.94
C MET A 58 -8.57 -30.04 -7.78
N ASP A 59 -9.57 -29.39 -7.22
CA ASP A 59 -10.11 -28.13 -7.67
C ASP A 59 -8.96 -27.13 -7.87
N MET A 60 -8.63 -26.84 -9.13
CA MET A 60 -7.63 -25.83 -9.50
C MET A 60 -8.25 -24.42 -9.50
N SER A 61 -9.42 -24.22 -8.89
CA SER A 61 -10.15 -22.94 -8.86
C SER A 61 -10.26 -22.27 -7.48
N ALA A 62 -9.70 -22.84 -6.41
CA ALA A 62 -9.66 -22.16 -5.12
C ALA A 62 -8.45 -21.21 -4.99
N LEU A 63 -8.71 -19.93 -4.71
CA LEU A 63 -7.69 -18.98 -4.26
C LEU A 63 -7.33 -19.28 -2.81
N ASP A 64 -6.62 -20.38 -2.58
CA ASP A 64 -6.22 -20.76 -1.22
C ASP A 64 -5.24 -19.72 -0.65
N PRO A 65 -5.50 -19.20 0.56
CA PRO A 65 -4.56 -18.37 1.31
C PRO A 65 -3.17 -19.01 1.43
N GLU A 66 -2.13 -18.20 1.24
CA GLU A 66 -0.73 -18.63 1.33
C GLU A 66 0.01 -17.75 2.37
N GLY A 67 0.20 -18.30 3.57
CA GLY A 67 0.91 -17.64 4.67
C GLY A 67 2.04 -18.51 5.25
N THR A 68 2.98 -17.86 5.93
CA THR A 68 4.11 -18.51 6.60
C THR A 68 3.86 -18.74 8.10
N GLY A 69 2.79 -18.15 8.65
CA GLY A 69 2.50 -18.09 10.08
C GLY A 69 3.10 -16.87 10.78
N ASP A 70 3.94 -16.07 10.10
CA ASP A 70 4.42 -14.78 10.59
C ASP A 70 3.54 -13.66 9.99
N PRO A 71 2.66 -13.03 10.79
CA PRO A 71 1.72 -12.04 10.28
C PRO A 71 2.40 -10.81 9.67
N PHE A 72 3.57 -10.41 10.17
CA PHE A 72 4.26 -9.22 9.69
C PHE A 72 5.01 -9.52 8.39
N ALA A 73 5.65 -10.68 8.30
CA ALA A 73 6.31 -11.13 7.08
C ALA A 73 5.30 -11.38 5.94
N ASP A 74 4.12 -11.93 6.26
CA ASP A 74 3.06 -12.18 5.28
C ASP A 74 2.39 -10.88 4.83
N ALA A 75 2.13 -9.93 5.75
CA ALA A 75 1.65 -8.60 5.38
C ALA A 75 2.63 -7.88 4.44
N ARG A 76 3.94 -7.97 4.73
CA ARG A 76 4.98 -7.45 3.84
C ARG A 76 4.99 -8.15 2.49
N THR A 77 4.87 -9.48 2.47
CA THR A 77 4.81 -10.26 1.21
C THR A 77 3.63 -9.81 0.35
N ALA A 78 2.45 -9.67 0.94
CA ALA A 78 1.26 -9.16 0.23
C ALA A 78 1.48 -7.75 -0.32
N ALA A 79 2.10 -6.87 0.47
CA ALA A 79 2.39 -5.49 0.08
C ALA A 79 3.46 -5.38 -1.03
N GLN A 80 4.43 -6.31 -1.08
CA GLN A 80 5.52 -6.31 -2.06
C GLN A 80 5.07 -6.62 -3.49
N HIS A 81 3.86 -7.14 -3.69
CA HIS A 81 3.26 -7.28 -5.02
C HIS A 81 2.77 -5.95 -5.61
N MET A 82 2.50 -4.95 -4.76
CA MET A 82 1.86 -3.70 -5.18
C MET A 82 2.75 -2.81 -6.06
N PRO A 83 4.07 -2.65 -5.82
CA PRO A 83 4.94 -1.91 -6.75
C PRO A 83 4.95 -2.50 -8.17
N GLY A 84 4.89 -3.83 -8.31
CA GLY A 84 4.78 -4.50 -9.61
C GLY A 84 3.45 -4.20 -10.30
N THR A 85 2.35 -4.28 -9.54
CA THR A 85 1.00 -3.92 -10.01
C THR A 85 0.95 -2.45 -10.44
N ALA A 86 1.52 -1.56 -9.65
CA ALA A 86 1.63 -0.14 -9.95
C ALA A 86 2.44 0.12 -11.24
N LYS A 87 3.53 -0.62 -11.47
CA LYS A 87 4.29 -0.54 -12.72
C LYS A 87 3.44 -0.93 -13.93
N THR A 88 2.70 -2.03 -13.85
CA THR A 88 1.79 -2.49 -14.92
C THR A 88 0.70 -1.46 -15.21
N LEU A 89 0.01 -0.99 -14.17
CA LEU A 89 -1.05 0.02 -14.31
C LEU A 89 -0.51 1.33 -14.88
N ALA A 90 0.62 1.83 -14.34
CA ALA A 90 1.24 3.06 -14.81
C ALA A 90 1.66 2.96 -16.28
N ALA A 91 2.27 1.86 -16.70
CA ALA A 91 2.66 1.65 -18.09
C ALA A 91 1.44 1.61 -19.02
N GLY A 92 0.39 0.88 -18.66
CA GLY A 92 -0.84 0.79 -19.46
C GLY A 92 -1.59 2.12 -19.55
N PHE A 93 -1.72 2.86 -18.45
CA PHE A 93 -2.33 4.20 -18.49
C PHE A 93 -1.47 5.23 -19.22
N ALA A 94 -0.15 5.19 -19.05
CA ALA A 94 0.76 6.06 -19.79
C ALA A 94 0.62 5.82 -21.31
N ALA A 95 0.52 4.57 -21.74
CA ALA A 95 0.26 4.22 -23.14
C ALA A 95 -1.14 4.67 -23.61
N ALA A 96 -2.19 4.38 -22.82
CA ALA A 96 -3.58 4.68 -23.18
C ALA A 96 -3.85 6.19 -23.30
N LEU A 97 -3.15 7.00 -22.51
CA LEU A 97 -3.35 8.45 -22.41
C LEU A 97 -2.24 9.28 -23.09
N ASP A 98 -1.22 8.63 -23.67
CA ASP A 98 -0.04 9.28 -24.25
C ASP A 98 0.66 10.22 -23.25
N LEU A 99 0.85 9.74 -22.00
CA LEU A 99 1.48 10.54 -20.95
C LEU A 99 2.96 10.77 -21.25
N PRO A 100 3.49 12.00 -21.03
CA PRO A 100 4.91 12.28 -21.15
C PRO A 100 5.76 11.46 -20.16
N GLY A 101 6.90 10.96 -20.65
CA GLY A 101 7.88 10.23 -19.85
C GLY A 101 7.85 8.73 -20.07
N ASP A 102 8.52 8.00 -19.19
CA ASP A 102 8.55 6.54 -19.22
C ASP A 102 8.45 5.97 -17.80
N ALA A 103 7.29 5.41 -17.49
CA ALA A 103 7.01 4.74 -16.22
C ALA A 103 7.92 3.51 -15.99
N THR A 104 8.66 3.05 -16.99
CA THR A 104 9.56 1.89 -16.92
C THR A 104 11.04 2.26 -16.95
N SER A 105 11.37 3.56 -17.00
CA SER A 105 12.75 4.04 -16.98
C SER A 105 13.47 3.69 -15.66
N PRO A 106 14.82 3.63 -15.67
CA PRO A 106 15.62 3.50 -14.45
C PRO A 106 15.30 4.57 -13.38
N ALA A 107 15.06 5.82 -13.79
CA ALA A 107 14.64 6.88 -12.88
C ALA A 107 13.27 6.61 -12.23
N ALA A 108 12.31 6.09 -13.00
CA ALA A 108 11.00 5.67 -12.48
C ALA A 108 11.11 4.45 -11.55
N ASP A 109 11.99 3.49 -11.88
CA ASP A 109 12.31 2.34 -11.02
C ASP A 109 12.86 2.82 -9.67
N LEU A 110 13.85 3.73 -9.67
CA LEU A 110 14.42 4.30 -8.44
C LEU A 110 13.36 5.02 -7.61
N ARG A 111 12.59 5.94 -8.21
CA ARG A 111 11.58 6.72 -7.46
C ARG A 111 10.54 5.80 -6.85
N SER A 112 9.96 4.89 -7.62
CA SER A 112 8.93 3.98 -7.10
C SER A 112 9.47 3.00 -6.07
N GLY A 113 10.70 2.50 -6.23
CA GLY A 113 11.37 1.64 -5.26
C GLY A 113 11.58 2.33 -3.92
N LEU A 114 12.11 3.56 -3.93
CA LEU A 114 12.27 4.36 -2.71
C LEU A 114 10.93 4.73 -2.08
N THR A 115 9.92 5.10 -2.88
CA THR A 115 8.57 5.36 -2.38
C THR A 115 8.04 4.14 -1.65
N SER A 116 8.21 2.94 -2.22
CA SER A 116 7.74 1.71 -1.60
C SER A 116 8.48 1.41 -0.29
N LEU A 117 9.81 1.38 -0.32
CA LEU A 117 10.61 0.97 0.84
C LEU A 117 10.46 1.93 2.03
N LEU A 118 10.42 3.23 1.77
CA LEU A 118 10.25 4.25 2.81
C LEU A 118 8.83 4.27 3.37
N GLN A 119 7.80 4.09 2.54
CA GLN A 119 6.42 4.02 3.02
C GLN A 119 6.18 2.73 3.84
N GLU A 120 6.67 1.59 3.35
CA GLU A 120 6.67 0.31 4.07
C GLU A 120 7.34 0.44 5.43
N HIS A 121 8.49 1.12 5.53
CA HIS A 121 9.17 1.36 6.79
C HIS A 121 8.25 1.99 7.85
N VAL A 122 7.48 3.01 7.45
CA VAL A 122 6.57 3.72 8.36
C VAL A 122 5.44 2.80 8.83
N TYR A 123 4.82 2.04 7.92
CA TYR A 123 3.75 1.12 8.28
C TYR A 123 4.25 -0.02 9.18
N LEU A 124 5.39 -0.64 8.86
CA LEU A 124 5.99 -1.68 9.70
C LEU A 124 6.40 -1.15 11.07
N ALA A 125 6.94 0.06 11.17
CA ALA A 125 7.24 0.71 12.44
C ALA A 125 5.97 0.97 13.27
N GLY A 126 4.90 1.46 12.61
CA GLY A 126 3.60 1.64 13.24
C GLY A 126 3.01 0.33 13.76
N MET A 127 3.07 -0.74 12.96
CA MET A 127 2.64 -2.09 13.35
C MET A 127 3.45 -2.62 14.53
N ALA A 128 4.77 -2.44 14.55
CA ALA A 128 5.63 -2.85 15.67
C ALA A 128 5.28 -2.10 16.97
N VAL A 129 5.08 -0.78 16.90
CA VAL A 129 4.65 0.03 18.07
C VAL A 129 3.27 -0.39 18.57
N ALA A 130 2.30 -0.54 17.67
CA ALA A 130 0.96 -0.99 18.03
C ALA A 130 0.98 -2.38 18.67
N THR A 131 1.77 -3.30 18.12
CA THR A 131 1.98 -4.65 18.65
C THR A 131 2.58 -4.62 20.05
N ALA A 132 3.65 -3.84 20.26
CA ALA A 132 4.28 -3.68 21.57
C ALA A 132 3.30 -3.13 22.63
N TYR A 133 2.40 -2.22 22.24
CA TYR A 133 1.39 -1.64 23.14
C TYR A 133 0.22 -2.58 23.43
N ALA A 134 -0.16 -3.44 22.47
CA ALA A 134 -1.22 -4.42 22.63
C ALA A 134 -0.75 -5.65 23.44
N THR A 135 0.52 -6.02 23.31
CA THR A 135 1.13 -7.19 23.94
C THR A 135 2.12 -6.76 25.04
N ALA A 136 3.42 -6.84 24.75
CA ALA A 136 4.53 -6.35 25.56
C ALA A 136 5.76 -6.12 24.66
N PRO A 137 6.72 -5.26 25.06
CA PRO A 137 7.95 -5.00 24.29
C PRO A 137 8.94 -6.18 24.26
N ASP A 138 8.73 -7.24 25.05
CA ASP A 138 9.51 -8.48 25.05
C ASP A 138 8.71 -9.70 24.55
N SER A 139 7.56 -9.45 23.91
CA SER A 139 6.70 -10.47 23.32
C SER A 139 7.29 -11.06 22.03
N ALA A 140 6.88 -12.28 21.68
CA ALA A 140 7.30 -12.93 20.43
C ALA A 140 6.73 -12.21 19.20
N GLU A 141 5.54 -11.64 19.34
CA GLU A 141 4.83 -10.87 18.33
C GLU A 141 5.58 -9.58 18.02
N PHE A 142 6.05 -8.86 19.06
CA PHE A 142 6.91 -7.70 18.85
C PHE A 142 8.25 -8.08 18.22
N GLU A 143 8.88 -9.19 18.63
CA GLU A 143 10.11 -9.67 18.02
C GLU A 143 9.94 -9.96 16.52
N ALA A 144 8.83 -10.58 16.12
CA ALA A 144 8.49 -10.81 14.70
C ALA A 144 8.26 -9.51 13.93
N ALA A 145 7.54 -8.55 14.51
CA ALA A 145 7.32 -7.23 13.90
C ALA A 145 8.63 -6.46 13.71
N ALA A 146 9.48 -6.44 14.74
CA ALA A 146 10.79 -5.79 14.71
C ALA A 146 11.75 -6.47 13.71
N ALA A 147 11.73 -7.80 13.63
CA ALA A 147 12.51 -8.54 12.64
C ALA A 147 12.07 -8.17 11.21
N THR A 148 10.77 -8.11 10.93
CA THR A 148 10.25 -7.71 9.62
C THR A 148 10.64 -6.26 9.26
N LEU A 149 10.59 -5.35 10.22
CA LEU A 149 11.08 -3.98 10.05
C LEU A 149 12.58 -3.93 9.72
N ASP A 150 13.40 -4.80 10.32
CA ASP A 150 14.82 -4.91 9.99
C ASP A 150 15.05 -5.50 8.58
N VAL A 151 14.20 -6.41 8.10
CA VAL A 151 14.29 -6.88 6.71
C VAL A 151 13.99 -5.74 5.72
N ASN A 152 13.05 -4.85 6.02
CA ASN A 152 12.85 -3.62 5.23
C ASN A 152 14.08 -2.70 5.32
N THR A 153 14.67 -2.54 6.50
CA THR A 153 15.88 -1.76 6.73
C THR A 153 17.05 -2.24 5.87
N VAL A 154 17.26 -3.56 5.80
CA VAL A 154 18.28 -4.15 4.91
C VAL A 154 17.96 -3.88 3.45
N ALA A 155 16.72 -4.09 3.01
CA ALA A 155 16.32 -3.83 1.62
C ALA A 155 16.49 -2.35 1.22
N LEU A 156 16.21 -1.41 2.13
CA LEU A 156 16.46 0.01 1.90
C LEU A 156 17.95 0.31 1.81
N SER A 157 18.76 -0.30 2.69
CA SER A 157 20.21 -0.16 2.62
C SER A 157 20.78 -0.66 1.29
N GLU A 158 20.31 -1.81 0.81
CA GLU A 158 20.72 -2.37 -0.48
C GLU A 158 20.35 -1.42 -1.63
N ALA A 159 19.13 -0.85 -1.61
CA ALA A 159 18.68 0.10 -2.64
C ALA A 159 19.50 1.41 -2.65
N ILE A 160 19.90 1.92 -1.49
CA ILE A 160 20.82 3.06 -1.39
C ILE A 160 22.25 2.65 -1.78
N GLY A 161 22.65 1.42 -1.43
CA GLY A 161 23.94 0.80 -1.72
C GLY A 161 24.31 0.78 -3.20
N GLU A 162 23.31 0.70 -4.10
CA GLU A 162 23.49 0.79 -5.55
C GLU A 162 24.18 2.09 -6.01
N PHE A 163 24.11 3.15 -5.19
CA PHE A 163 24.67 4.49 -5.47
C PHE A 163 25.89 4.83 -4.63
N SER A 164 26.33 3.93 -3.74
CA SER A 164 27.38 4.20 -2.77
C SER A 164 28.51 3.16 -2.82
N THR A 165 29.55 3.34 -2.00
CA THR A 165 30.53 2.27 -1.75
C THR A 165 30.00 1.27 -0.72
N PRO A 166 30.55 0.04 -0.64
CA PRO A 166 30.16 -0.91 0.40
C PRO A 166 30.32 -0.38 1.83
N GLU A 167 31.34 0.45 2.08
CA GLU A 167 31.54 1.09 3.38
C GLU A 167 30.48 2.16 3.69
N GLN A 168 30.03 2.89 2.66
CA GLN A 168 28.93 3.85 2.79
C GLN A 168 27.59 3.14 3.02
N GLU A 169 27.34 2.02 2.33
CA GLU A 169 26.15 1.18 2.56
C GLU A 169 26.11 0.66 4.00
N GLU A 170 27.22 0.11 4.51
CA GLU A 170 27.31 -0.35 5.90
C GLU A 170 27.10 0.81 6.90
N ALA A 171 27.64 1.99 6.60
CA ALA A 171 27.43 3.19 7.41
C ALA A 171 25.97 3.65 7.41
N PHE A 172 25.29 3.62 6.26
CA PHE A 172 23.86 3.91 6.15
C PHE A 172 23.04 2.91 6.96
N LEU A 173 23.30 1.61 6.82
CA LEU A 173 22.60 0.57 7.56
C LEU A 173 22.72 0.76 9.08
N ALA A 174 23.93 1.10 9.56
CA ALA A 174 24.16 1.36 10.97
C ALA A 174 23.39 2.60 11.45
N LEU A 175 23.47 3.69 10.69
CA LEU A 175 22.78 4.95 10.99
C LEU A 175 21.25 4.78 10.99
N TRP A 176 20.72 4.01 10.03
CA TRP A 176 19.29 3.71 9.92
C TRP A 176 18.79 2.79 11.05
N ARG A 177 19.59 1.83 11.49
CA ARG A 177 19.20 1.05 12.69
C ARG A 177 19.19 1.89 13.95
N GLU A 178 20.10 2.86 14.06
CA GLU A 178 20.16 3.76 15.20
C GLU A 178 18.93 4.67 15.29
N HIS A 179 18.44 5.23 14.16
CA HIS A 179 17.23 6.07 14.18
C HIS A 179 15.97 5.29 14.56
N ILE A 180 15.86 4.03 14.16
CA ILE A 180 14.79 3.14 14.62
C ILE A 180 14.83 3.01 16.15
N GLY A 181 16.03 2.80 16.70
CA GLY A 181 16.26 2.77 18.15
C GLY A 181 15.76 4.04 18.86
N TYR A 182 16.01 5.22 18.29
CA TYR A 182 15.52 6.47 18.87
C TYR A 182 13.99 6.60 18.85
N PHE A 183 13.31 6.09 17.82
CA PHE A 183 11.84 6.02 17.83
C PHE A 183 11.30 5.00 18.83
N VAL A 184 12.00 3.88 19.04
CA VAL A 184 11.67 2.91 20.10
C VAL A 184 11.79 3.56 21.47
N ASP A 185 12.90 4.27 21.74
CA ASP A 185 13.10 5.02 22.99
C ASP A 185 11.98 6.05 23.21
N TYR A 186 11.56 6.77 22.15
CA TYR A 186 10.44 7.70 22.21
C TYR A 186 9.12 7.01 22.55
N ALA A 187 8.80 5.89 21.89
CA ALA A 187 7.57 5.13 22.13
C ALA A 187 7.51 4.57 23.56
N VAL A 188 8.62 4.01 24.05
CA VAL A 188 8.72 3.55 25.45
C VAL A 188 8.52 4.71 26.41
N ALA A 189 9.22 5.83 26.20
CA ALA A 189 9.13 7.01 27.04
C ALA A 189 7.71 7.58 27.09
N GLU A 190 7.02 7.64 25.95
CA GLU A 190 5.63 8.08 25.87
C GLU A 190 4.70 7.15 26.65
N LYS A 191 4.83 5.83 26.44
CA LYS A 191 4.01 4.83 27.15
C LYS A 191 4.21 4.88 28.66
N THR A 192 5.43 5.16 29.13
CA THR A 192 5.75 5.24 30.57
C THR A 192 5.56 6.64 31.18
N GLY A 193 5.27 7.66 30.35
CA GLY A 193 5.16 9.05 30.79
C GLY A 193 6.48 9.69 31.24
N ASP A 194 7.61 9.23 30.70
CA ASP A 194 8.95 9.74 31.01
C ASP A 194 9.30 10.92 30.09
N ALA A 195 9.05 12.14 30.56
CA ALA A 195 9.30 13.35 29.78
C ALA A 195 10.79 13.61 29.51
N GLU A 196 11.71 13.16 30.36
CA GLU A 196 13.16 13.35 30.16
C GLU A 196 13.69 12.39 29.10
N ALA A 197 13.28 11.12 29.15
CA ALA A 197 13.59 10.15 28.12
C ALA A 197 12.97 10.54 26.76
N LYS A 198 11.72 11.04 26.76
CA LYS A 198 11.05 11.53 25.55
C LYS A 198 11.84 12.66 24.90
N GLN A 199 12.30 13.64 25.68
CA GLN A 199 13.13 14.73 25.16
C GLN A 199 14.50 14.24 24.66
N THR A 200 15.12 13.29 25.37
CA THR A 200 16.40 12.69 24.94
C THR A 200 16.27 12.01 23.59
N ALA A 201 15.20 11.24 23.37
CA ALA A 201 14.93 10.61 22.07
C ALA A 201 14.74 11.65 20.95
N LEU A 202 14.03 12.75 21.23
CA LEU A 202 13.86 13.86 20.27
C LEU A 202 15.19 14.54 19.93
N ASP A 203 16.06 14.77 20.92
CA ASP A 203 17.37 15.38 20.70
C ASP A 203 18.28 14.47 19.86
N ASN A 204 18.22 13.15 20.08
CA ASN A 204 18.94 12.16 19.28
C ASN A 204 18.42 12.11 17.83
N LEU A 205 17.09 12.10 17.64
CA LEU A 205 16.47 12.17 16.31
C LEU A 205 16.86 13.45 15.56
N ALA A 206 16.94 14.59 16.25
CA ALA A 206 17.42 15.84 15.67
C ALA A 206 18.92 15.80 15.30
N GLY A 207 19.74 15.04 16.04
CA GLY A 207 21.12 14.76 15.65
C GLY A 207 21.20 13.92 14.37
N TYR A 208 20.41 12.84 14.33
CA TYR A 208 20.32 11.94 13.18
C TYR A 208 19.97 12.66 11.87
N THR A 209 19.08 13.67 11.89
CA THR A 209 18.75 14.41 10.66
C THR A 209 19.98 15.09 10.02
N GLY A 210 20.92 15.56 10.84
CA GLY A 210 22.18 16.13 10.38
C GLY A 210 23.13 15.08 9.80
N ASP A 211 23.27 13.94 10.47
CA ASP A 211 24.15 12.85 10.03
C ASP A 211 23.63 12.21 8.73
N ALA A 212 22.33 11.98 8.62
CA ALA A 212 21.69 11.48 7.40
C ALA A 212 21.79 12.49 6.25
N GLY A 213 21.60 13.79 6.54
CA GLY A 213 21.78 14.84 5.55
C GLY A 213 23.20 14.87 4.99
N ALA A 214 24.21 14.79 5.85
CA ALA A 214 25.61 14.73 5.44
C ALA A 214 25.93 13.47 4.62
N PHE A 215 25.35 12.32 4.99
CA PHE A 215 25.50 11.07 4.23
C PHE A 215 24.97 11.22 2.80
N PHE A 216 23.74 11.69 2.61
CA PHE A 216 23.14 11.82 1.28
C PHE A 216 23.82 12.90 0.43
N GLU A 217 24.32 13.98 1.04
CA GLU A 217 25.14 14.98 0.33
C GLU A 217 26.44 14.37 -0.19
N ASP A 218 27.12 13.53 0.61
CA ASP A 218 28.35 12.84 0.19
C ASP A 218 28.08 11.82 -0.94
N VAL A 219 27.09 10.93 -0.75
CA VAL A 219 26.74 9.88 -1.75
C VAL A 219 26.29 10.48 -3.08
N SER A 220 25.55 11.59 -3.05
CA SER A 220 25.10 12.27 -4.26
C SER A 220 26.14 13.20 -4.90
N GLY A 221 27.32 13.35 -4.29
CA GLY A 221 28.32 14.33 -4.76
C GLY A 221 27.84 15.78 -4.69
N GLY A 222 26.88 16.08 -3.80
CA GLY A 222 26.28 17.40 -3.60
C GLY A 222 24.98 17.67 -4.37
N GLU A 223 24.48 16.71 -5.16
CA GLU A 223 23.19 16.85 -5.88
C GLU A 223 21.97 16.70 -4.94
N LEU A 224 22.16 16.14 -3.74
CA LEU A 224 21.21 16.17 -2.62
C LEU A 224 21.76 17.05 -1.49
N PRO A 225 21.32 18.32 -1.37
CA PRO A 225 21.76 19.18 -0.29
C PRO A 225 21.37 18.59 1.08
N ALA A 226 22.32 18.57 2.02
CA ALA A 226 22.08 18.04 3.36
C ALA A 226 20.88 18.70 4.07
N SER A 227 20.63 19.99 3.79
CA SER A 227 19.49 20.73 4.35
C SER A 227 18.13 20.22 3.89
N ASP A 228 18.03 19.73 2.65
CA ASP A 228 16.76 19.29 2.09
C ASP A 228 16.36 17.94 2.70
N ILE A 229 17.34 17.06 2.91
CA ILE A 229 17.18 15.80 3.64
C ILE A 229 16.83 16.06 5.10
N ALA A 230 17.58 16.94 5.78
CA ALA A 230 17.32 17.26 7.18
C ALA A 230 15.90 17.82 7.39
N MET A 231 15.45 18.73 6.54
CA MET A 231 14.09 19.29 6.59
C MET A 231 13.01 18.21 6.36
N SER A 232 13.24 17.29 5.42
CA SER A 232 12.31 16.18 5.19
C SER A 232 12.26 15.24 6.41
N LEU A 233 13.39 14.93 7.03
CA LEU A 233 13.46 14.09 8.22
C LEU A 233 12.84 14.74 9.47
N GLU A 234 13.00 16.05 9.67
CA GLU A 234 12.34 16.78 10.76
C GLU A 234 10.81 16.68 10.71
N MET A 235 10.25 16.78 9.50
CA MET A 235 8.82 16.60 9.26
C MET A 235 8.39 15.14 9.46
N HIS A 236 9.22 14.17 9.04
CA HIS A 236 8.99 12.75 9.31
C HIS A 236 8.94 12.46 10.82
N ILE A 237 9.91 12.96 11.58
CA ILE A 237 9.95 12.84 13.05
C ILE A 237 8.67 13.42 13.66
N THR A 238 8.27 14.62 13.25
CA THR A 238 7.06 15.28 13.76
C THR A 238 5.79 14.49 13.47
N THR A 239 5.67 13.94 12.27
CA THR A 239 4.46 13.20 11.85
C THR A 239 4.40 11.81 12.49
N LEU A 240 5.51 11.08 12.55
CA LEU A 240 5.57 9.74 13.13
C LEU A 240 5.41 9.77 14.66
N THR A 241 6.04 10.74 15.35
CA THR A 241 5.85 10.89 16.81
C THR A 241 4.41 11.21 17.18
N LYS A 242 3.67 11.97 16.35
CA LYS A 242 2.23 12.17 16.54
C LYS A 242 1.43 10.86 16.45
N ALA A 243 1.80 9.96 15.52
CA ALA A 243 1.17 8.64 15.45
C ALA A 243 1.49 7.79 16.69
N ILE A 244 2.73 7.81 17.16
CA ILE A 244 3.16 7.11 18.39
C ILE A 244 2.40 7.62 19.62
N ASP A 245 2.29 8.94 19.79
CA ASP A 245 1.50 9.57 20.85
C ASP A 245 0.02 9.14 20.76
N GLY A 246 -0.53 9.10 19.54
CA GLY A 246 -1.88 8.62 19.27
C GLY A 246 -2.09 7.17 19.69
N PHE A 247 -1.19 6.27 19.31
CA PHE A 247 -1.25 4.85 19.71
C PHE A 247 -1.10 4.68 21.23
N ALA A 248 -0.21 5.44 21.87
CA ALA A 248 -0.03 5.37 23.32
C ALA A 248 -1.30 5.79 24.07
N ALA A 249 -2.01 6.79 23.54
CA ALA A 249 -3.28 7.29 24.07
C ALA A 249 -4.52 6.46 23.67
N GLY A 250 -4.38 5.49 22.75
CA GLY A 250 -5.52 4.77 22.18
C GLY A 250 -6.46 5.66 21.35
N SER A 251 -5.90 6.70 20.71
CA SER A 251 -6.66 7.66 19.91
C SER A 251 -6.99 7.12 18.53
N ALA A 252 -8.24 7.31 18.08
CA ALA A 252 -8.67 7.02 16.71
C ALA A 252 -7.81 7.75 15.65
N ASP A 253 -7.34 8.96 15.96
CA ASP A 253 -6.52 9.78 15.05
C ASP A 253 -5.12 9.20 14.80
N ALA A 254 -4.72 8.14 15.52
CA ALA A 254 -3.41 7.50 15.36
C ALA A 254 -3.24 6.93 13.95
N PHE A 255 -4.29 6.33 13.38
CA PHE A 255 -4.26 5.75 12.03
C PHE A 255 -4.06 6.81 10.95
N ASP A 256 -4.80 7.92 11.01
CA ASP A 256 -4.62 9.06 10.10
C ASP A 256 -3.26 9.73 10.27
N SER A 257 -2.74 9.79 11.49
CA SER A 257 -1.40 10.32 11.77
C SER A 257 -0.30 9.42 11.20
N LEU A 258 -0.46 8.10 11.29
CA LEU A 258 0.44 7.13 10.68
C LEU A 258 0.42 7.24 9.15
N ARG A 259 -0.78 7.31 8.56
CA ARG A 259 -0.95 7.56 7.13
C ARG A 259 -0.29 8.86 6.70
N THR A 260 -0.44 9.93 7.49
CA THR A 260 0.24 11.21 7.21
C THR A 260 1.77 11.08 7.22
N ALA A 261 2.33 10.35 8.17
CA ALA A 261 3.77 10.08 8.21
C ALA A 261 4.23 9.25 6.99
N ALA A 262 3.43 8.28 6.56
CA ALA A 262 3.70 7.43 5.40
C ALA A 262 3.63 8.21 4.07
N MET A 263 2.68 9.14 3.93
CA MET A 263 2.62 10.05 2.77
C MET A 263 3.85 10.97 2.71
N HIS A 264 4.26 11.52 3.86
CA HIS A 264 5.40 12.45 3.93
C HIS A 264 6.72 11.81 3.48
N VAL A 265 6.99 10.57 3.86
CA VAL A 265 8.19 9.87 3.38
C VAL A 265 8.14 9.54 1.89
N GLY A 266 6.95 9.46 1.29
CA GLY A 266 6.76 9.39 -0.16
C GLY A 266 7.23 10.65 -0.88
N GLU A 267 7.05 11.84 -0.28
CA GLU A 267 7.63 13.10 -0.79
C GLU A 267 9.16 13.09 -0.64
N GLY A 268 9.67 12.59 0.49
CA GLY A 268 11.11 12.38 0.70
C GLY A 268 11.74 11.46 -0.34
N ALA A 269 11.05 10.38 -0.73
CA ALA A 269 11.48 9.48 -1.79
C ALA A 269 11.68 10.21 -3.13
N ALA A 270 10.80 11.15 -3.47
CA ALA A 270 10.92 11.95 -4.70
C ALA A 270 12.15 12.87 -4.65
N VAL A 271 12.45 13.48 -3.50
CA VAL A 271 13.66 14.29 -3.29
C VAL A 271 14.91 13.44 -3.49
N ILE A 272 15.01 12.31 -2.78
CA ILE A 272 16.18 11.41 -2.85
C ILE A 272 16.36 10.87 -4.27
N ALA A 273 15.28 10.38 -4.90
CA ALA A 273 15.32 9.87 -6.26
C ALA A 273 15.78 10.93 -7.27
N GLY A 274 15.35 12.18 -7.12
CA GLY A 274 15.76 13.28 -8.00
C GLY A 274 17.26 13.54 -7.96
N GLY A 275 17.83 13.67 -6.76
CA GLY A 275 19.27 13.92 -6.64
C GLY A 275 20.14 12.71 -6.95
N LEU A 276 19.71 11.48 -6.59
CA LEU A 276 20.44 10.27 -6.97
C LEU A 276 20.39 9.99 -8.48
N THR A 277 19.25 10.23 -9.13
CA THR A 277 19.13 10.17 -10.60
C THR A 277 20.12 11.13 -11.26
N THR A 278 20.22 12.35 -10.73
CA THR A 278 21.16 13.36 -11.24
C THR A 278 22.62 12.95 -10.99
N ALA A 279 22.95 12.51 -9.77
CA ALA A 279 24.30 12.12 -9.38
C ALA A 279 24.82 10.92 -10.19
N ALA A 280 23.95 9.96 -10.50
CA ALA A 280 24.29 8.73 -11.22
C ALA A 280 24.05 8.80 -12.73
N ASP A 281 23.56 9.93 -13.26
CA ASP A 281 23.19 10.10 -14.68
C ASP A 281 22.24 8.98 -15.17
N LEU A 282 21.21 8.67 -14.36
CA LEU A 282 20.23 7.64 -14.71
C LEU A 282 19.37 8.07 -15.90
N GLU A 283 18.98 7.09 -16.72
CA GLU A 283 18.05 7.31 -17.81
C GLU A 283 16.62 7.56 -17.30
N GLY A 284 15.96 8.56 -17.89
CA GLY A 284 14.61 8.99 -17.53
C GLY A 284 14.59 10.24 -16.66
N ASP A 285 13.40 10.70 -16.29
CA ASP A 285 13.21 11.78 -15.33
C ASP A 285 12.28 11.26 -14.21
N PRO A 286 12.77 11.15 -12.96
CA PRO A 286 11.94 10.61 -11.89
C PRO A 286 10.72 11.51 -11.64
N ALA A 287 10.71 12.76 -12.09
CA ALA A 287 9.63 13.73 -11.93
C ALA A 287 8.70 13.87 -13.15
N ASP A 288 8.91 13.12 -14.25
CA ASP A 288 7.98 13.15 -15.38
C ASP A 288 6.59 12.58 -15.02
N GLU A 289 5.60 12.79 -15.89
CA GLU A 289 4.20 12.44 -15.59
C GLU A 289 4.03 10.92 -15.41
N ALA A 290 4.64 10.11 -16.28
CA ALA A 290 4.58 8.66 -16.21
C ALA A 290 5.27 8.10 -14.94
N SER A 291 6.43 8.63 -14.57
CA SER A 291 7.17 8.29 -13.34
C SER A 291 6.42 8.71 -12.09
N THR A 292 5.79 9.89 -12.12
CA THR A 292 4.93 10.39 -11.04
C THR A 292 3.69 9.52 -10.86
N LEU A 293 3.04 9.12 -11.96
CA LEU A 293 1.91 8.20 -11.92
C LEU A 293 2.33 6.87 -11.28
N ARG A 294 3.46 6.30 -11.70
CA ARG A 294 3.98 5.05 -11.13
C ARG A 294 4.26 5.15 -9.64
N ALA A 295 4.93 6.20 -9.18
CA ALA A 295 5.21 6.40 -7.76
C ALA A 295 3.92 6.58 -6.95
N THR A 296 2.94 7.31 -7.50
CA THR A 296 1.63 7.54 -6.87
C THR A 296 0.84 6.24 -6.72
N LEU A 297 0.76 5.43 -7.79
CA LEU A 297 0.12 4.12 -7.73
C LEU A 297 0.86 3.17 -6.78
N THR A 298 2.19 3.23 -6.74
CA THR A 298 3.01 2.43 -5.80
C THR A 298 2.63 2.78 -4.36
N ALA A 299 2.63 4.06 -4.01
CA ALA A 299 2.25 4.53 -2.67
C ALA A 299 0.80 4.18 -2.32
N GLY A 300 -0.14 4.38 -3.24
CA GLY A 300 -1.57 4.18 -2.96
C GLY A 300 -1.94 2.71 -2.78
N LEU A 301 -1.45 1.84 -3.66
CA LEU A 301 -1.74 0.41 -3.62
C LEU A 301 -1.01 -0.30 -2.48
N GLN A 302 0.23 0.07 -2.19
CA GLN A 302 0.95 -0.50 -1.05
C GLN A 302 0.35 -0.05 0.28
N GLU A 303 0.03 1.24 0.42
CA GLU A 303 -0.70 1.77 1.57
C GLU A 303 -2.01 1.01 1.82
N HIS A 304 -2.75 0.69 0.76
CA HIS A 304 -3.99 -0.07 0.88
C HIS A 304 -3.80 -1.40 1.62
N VAL A 305 -2.77 -2.17 1.25
CA VAL A 305 -2.48 -3.48 1.87
C VAL A 305 -2.10 -3.32 3.33
N TYR A 306 -1.24 -2.35 3.65
CA TYR A 306 -0.85 -2.10 5.05
C TYR A 306 -2.02 -1.61 5.91
N LEU A 307 -2.84 -0.70 5.40
CA LEU A 307 -4.04 -0.21 6.11
C LEU A 307 -5.08 -1.32 6.30
N ALA A 308 -5.24 -2.23 5.33
CA ALA A 308 -6.10 -3.41 5.48
C ALA A 308 -5.57 -4.34 6.57
N GLY A 309 -4.26 -4.64 6.58
CA GLY A 309 -3.63 -5.42 7.65
C GLY A 309 -3.78 -4.77 9.02
N ILE A 310 -3.63 -3.45 9.13
CA ILE A 310 -3.85 -2.68 10.37
C ILE A 310 -5.32 -2.75 10.81
N ALA A 311 -6.28 -2.68 9.90
CA ALA A 311 -7.70 -2.80 10.24
C ALA A 311 -8.03 -4.20 10.78
N VAL A 312 -7.51 -5.27 10.14
CA VAL A 312 -7.68 -6.65 10.62
C VAL A 312 -7.01 -6.86 11.98
N PHE A 313 -5.76 -6.42 12.14
CA PHE A 313 -5.05 -6.42 13.42
C PHE A 313 -5.87 -5.72 14.51
N THR A 314 -6.44 -4.56 14.19
CA THR A 314 -7.26 -3.77 15.13
C THR A 314 -8.53 -4.50 15.49
N ALA A 315 -9.21 -5.14 14.53
CA ALA A 315 -10.38 -5.98 14.80
C ALA A 315 -10.03 -7.13 15.76
N TYR A 316 -8.92 -7.83 15.54
CA TYR A 316 -8.55 -9.00 16.37
C TYR A 316 -8.09 -8.62 17.77
N THR A 317 -7.53 -7.42 17.95
CA THR A 317 -6.99 -6.98 19.24
C THR A 317 -7.95 -6.12 20.06
N SER A 318 -9.04 -5.62 19.46
CA SER A 318 -10.01 -4.75 20.13
C SER A 318 -11.23 -5.50 20.65
N GLU A 319 -11.68 -5.17 21.86
CA GLU A 319 -12.95 -5.67 22.38
C GLU A 319 -14.10 -5.23 21.46
N GLY A 320 -14.93 -6.21 21.05
CA GLY A 320 -16.03 -5.98 20.11
C GLY A 320 -15.67 -6.24 18.64
N GLY A 321 -14.41 -6.58 18.32
CA GLY A 321 -14.04 -6.98 16.97
C GLY A 321 -14.27 -5.86 15.95
N THR A 322 -14.93 -6.22 14.84
CA THR A 322 -15.35 -5.27 13.81
C THR A 322 -16.45 -4.30 14.23
N GLU A 323 -17.08 -4.51 15.40
CA GLU A 323 -18.04 -3.57 15.99
C GLU A 323 -17.38 -2.54 16.91
N SER A 324 -16.05 -2.60 17.07
CA SER A 324 -15.32 -1.68 17.94
C SER A 324 -15.12 -0.31 17.32
N GLU A 325 -15.08 0.74 18.15
CA GLU A 325 -14.77 2.11 17.69
C GLU A 325 -13.35 2.21 17.09
N ALA A 326 -12.42 1.40 17.60
CA ALA A 326 -11.04 1.35 17.09
C ALA A 326 -10.99 0.77 15.67
N PHE A 327 -11.71 -0.33 15.41
CA PHE A 327 -11.84 -0.87 14.06
C PHE A 327 -12.49 0.14 13.11
N ALA A 328 -13.57 0.80 13.54
CA ALA A 328 -14.24 1.82 12.72
C ALA A 328 -13.29 2.96 12.33
N ALA A 329 -12.38 3.37 13.23
CA ALA A 329 -11.37 4.37 12.93
C ALA A 329 -10.32 3.86 11.92
N ALA A 330 -9.78 2.66 12.10
CA ALA A 330 -8.83 2.07 11.16
C ALA A 330 -9.45 1.87 9.76
N ALA A 331 -10.69 1.38 9.71
CA ALA A 331 -11.46 1.19 8.48
C ALA A 331 -11.76 2.53 7.79
N ALA A 332 -11.99 3.61 8.53
CA ALA A 332 -12.16 4.95 7.96
C ALA A 332 -10.87 5.45 7.29
N THR A 333 -9.70 5.21 7.88
CA THR A 333 -8.40 5.54 7.26
C THR A 333 -8.17 4.71 5.98
N LEU A 334 -8.51 3.42 5.98
CA LEU A 334 -8.48 2.56 4.79
C LEU A 334 -9.44 3.05 3.69
N ASP A 335 -10.66 3.46 4.04
CA ASP A 335 -11.61 4.03 3.08
C ASP A 335 -11.11 5.37 2.53
N ALA A 336 -10.46 6.20 3.34
CA ALA A 336 -9.85 7.44 2.87
C ALA A 336 -8.68 7.19 1.89
N ASN A 337 -7.99 6.05 1.96
CA ASN A 337 -7.08 5.59 0.91
C ASN A 337 -7.84 5.18 -0.37
N SER A 338 -8.94 4.43 -0.21
CA SER A 338 -9.80 4.01 -1.32
C SER A 338 -10.38 5.21 -2.11
N VAL A 339 -10.81 6.26 -1.41
CA VAL A 339 -11.25 7.52 -2.02
C VAL A 339 -10.11 8.19 -2.79
N ALA A 340 -8.90 8.25 -2.23
CA ALA A 340 -7.76 8.86 -2.92
C ALA A 340 -7.36 8.07 -4.19
N LEU A 341 -7.39 6.74 -4.14
CA LEU A 341 -7.19 5.88 -5.32
C LEU A 341 -8.27 6.13 -6.38
N SER A 342 -9.54 6.21 -5.96
CA SER A 342 -10.66 6.54 -6.83
C SER A 342 -10.52 7.90 -7.50
N GLU A 343 -10.10 8.93 -6.76
CA GLU A 343 -9.82 10.25 -7.33
C GLU A 343 -8.67 10.19 -8.34
N GLY A 344 -7.64 9.39 -8.06
CA GLY A 344 -6.55 9.10 -9.00
C GLY A 344 -7.05 8.46 -10.30
N ILE A 345 -7.84 7.39 -10.21
CA ILE A 345 -8.46 6.75 -11.38
C ILE A 345 -9.40 7.70 -12.11
N GLY A 346 -10.20 8.49 -11.39
CA GLY A 346 -11.10 9.49 -11.96
C GLY A 346 -10.37 10.59 -12.71
N SER A 347 -9.15 10.96 -12.28
CA SER A 347 -8.31 11.92 -12.99
C SER A 347 -7.79 11.39 -14.33
N LEU A 348 -7.59 10.08 -14.44
CA LEU A 348 -7.09 9.39 -15.64
C LEU A 348 -8.21 9.02 -16.61
N ALA A 349 -9.33 8.53 -16.08
CA ALA A 349 -10.40 7.90 -16.86
C ALA A 349 -11.75 8.63 -16.79
N GLY A 350 -11.84 9.74 -16.05
CA GLY A 350 -13.07 10.51 -15.85
C GLY A 350 -13.83 10.16 -14.57
N GLU A 351 -14.58 11.12 -14.03
CA GLU A 351 -15.25 11.05 -12.73
C GLU A 351 -16.23 9.87 -12.58
N GLU A 352 -16.93 9.51 -13.67
CA GLU A 352 -17.82 8.34 -13.71
C GLU A 352 -17.05 7.04 -13.48
N ASN A 353 -15.90 6.89 -14.11
CA ASN A 353 -15.03 5.72 -13.93
C ASN A 353 -14.37 5.72 -12.55
N GLY A 354 -14.02 6.88 -11.99
CA GLY A 354 -13.57 6.98 -10.59
C GLY A 354 -14.64 6.47 -9.62
N THR A 355 -15.90 6.90 -9.82
CA THR A 355 -17.03 6.44 -8.99
C THR A 355 -17.25 4.93 -9.13
N ALA A 356 -17.24 4.40 -10.36
CA ALA A 356 -17.37 2.97 -10.61
C ALA A 356 -16.23 2.16 -9.99
N PHE A 357 -14.99 2.66 -10.05
CA PHE A 357 -13.85 2.07 -9.36
C PHE A 357 -14.09 2.03 -7.85
N LEU A 358 -14.55 3.12 -7.24
CA LEU A 358 -14.75 3.17 -5.78
C LEU A 358 -15.81 2.17 -5.30
N GLU A 359 -16.89 1.99 -6.05
CA GLU A 359 -17.92 0.99 -5.75
C GLU A 359 -17.33 -0.43 -5.78
N LEU A 360 -16.65 -0.76 -6.87
CA LEU A 360 -15.97 -2.05 -7.07
C LEU A 360 -14.92 -2.31 -5.98
N TRP A 361 -14.09 -1.31 -5.68
CA TRP A 361 -13.03 -1.38 -4.68
C TRP A 361 -13.57 -1.56 -3.25
N ARG A 362 -14.66 -0.88 -2.88
CA ARG A 362 -15.26 -1.09 -1.55
C ARG A 362 -15.85 -2.48 -1.38
N GLU A 363 -16.38 -3.05 -2.45
CA GLU A 363 -16.89 -4.43 -2.46
C GLU A 363 -15.76 -5.44 -2.19
N HIS A 364 -14.59 -5.27 -2.85
CA HIS A 364 -13.42 -6.14 -2.61
C HIS A 364 -12.92 -6.07 -1.16
N ILE A 365 -12.90 -4.87 -0.56
CA ILE A 365 -12.55 -4.70 0.85
C ILE A 365 -13.55 -5.44 1.74
N GLY A 366 -14.84 -5.34 1.42
CA GLY A 366 -15.91 -6.05 2.11
C GLY A 366 -15.65 -7.56 2.18
N TYR A 367 -15.26 -8.17 1.05
CA TYR A 367 -14.96 -9.60 1.01
C TYR A 367 -13.75 -9.99 1.88
N PHE A 368 -12.71 -9.17 1.95
CA PHE A 368 -11.61 -9.42 2.90
C PHE A 368 -12.02 -9.26 4.36
N VAL A 369 -12.92 -8.32 4.68
CA VAL A 369 -13.47 -8.17 6.03
C VAL A 369 -14.33 -9.39 6.40
N ASP A 370 -15.17 -9.87 5.47
CA ASP A 370 -15.96 -11.08 5.66
C ASP A 370 -15.06 -12.30 5.86
N TYR A 371 -14.00 -12.44 5.06
CA TYR A 371 -12.99 -13.48 5.23
C TYR A 371 -12.32 -13.43 6.62
N ALA A 372 -11.81 -12.26 7.03
CA ALA A 372 -11.17 -12.08 8.33
C ALA A 372 -12.12 -12.39 9.49
N ASN A 373 -13.39 -12.00 9.40
CA ASN A 373 -14.40 -12.33 10.39
C ASN A 373 -14.69 -13.83 10.45
N ALA A 374 -14.86 -14.48 9.29
CA ALA A 374 -15.12 -15.91 9.20
C ALA A 374 -13.98 -16.73 9.81
N VAL A 375 -12.73 -16.38 9.49
CA VAL A 375 -11.52 -17.01 10.03
C VAL A 375 -11.41 -16.84 11.55
N ALA A 376 -11.72 -15.66 12.08
CA ALA A 376 -11.71 -15.42 13.53
C ALA A 376 -12.83 -16.18 14.27
N MET A 377 -13.96 -16.43 13.62
CA MET A 377 -15.08 -17.19 14.18
C MET A 377 -14.96 -18.71 13.95
N GLY A 378 -13.99 -19.17 13.15
CA GLY A 378 -13.87 -20.56 12.72
C GLY A 378 -15.03 -21.02 11.83
N ASP A 379 -15.59 -20.12 11.03
CA ASP A 379 -16.65 -20.42 10.07
C ASP A 379 -16.06 -20.71 8.68
N ASP A 380 -15.64 -21.96 8.46
CA ASP A 380 -15.02 -22.41 7.21
C ASP A 380 -15.92 -22.17 5.98
N ALA A 381 -17.24 -22.24 6.15
CA ALA A 381 -18.17 -22.05 5.04
C ALA A 381 -18.24 -20.59 4.60
N ALA A 382 -18.32 -19.66 5.56
CA ALA A 382 -18.28 -18.23 5.27
C ALA A 382 -16.90 -17.80 4.73
N ALA A 383 -15.81 -18.39 5.21
CA ALA A 383 -14.47 -18.12 4.70
C ALA A 383 -14.34 -18.55 3.21
N GLN A 384 -14.85 -19.74 2.85
CA GLN A 384 -14.87 -20.19 1.47
C GLN A 384 -15.77 -19.34 0.57
N GLU A 385 -16.92 -18.88 1.08
CA GLU A 385 -17.80 -17.96 0.35
C GLU A 385 -17.09 -16.63 0.05
N ALA A 386 -16.41 -16.03 1.03
CA ALA A 386 -15.65 -14.81 0.82
C ALA A 386 -14.50 -14.96 -0.19
N LEU A 387 -13.79 -16.10 -0.19
CA LEU A 387 -12.75 -16.38 -1.19
C LEU A 387 -13.33 -16.56 -2.60
N ALA A 388 -14.51 -17.15 -2.73
CA ALA A 388 -15.19 -17.28 -4.03
C ALA A 388 -15.63 -15.92 -4.59
N GLU A 389 -16.11 -15.01 -3.72
CA GLU A 389 -16.45 -13.64 -4.12
C GLU A 389 -15.20 -12.84 -4.52
N LEU A 390 -14.09 -13.00 -3.78
CA LEU A 390 -12.79 -12.44 -4.17
C LEU A 390 -12.30 -12.99 -5.52
N ASP A 391 -12.54 -14.27 -5.81
CA ASP A 391 -12.19 -14.87 -7.10
C ASP A 391 -12.98 -14.25 -8.26
N ALA A 392 -14.30 -14.11 -8.09
CA ALA A 392 -15.18 -13.48 -9.05
C ALA A 392 -14.85 -11.99 -9.27
N TYR A 393 -14.49 -11.28 -8.20
CA TYR A 393 -14.08 -9.87 -8.25
C TYR A 393 -12.94 -9.63 -9.25
N ARG A 394 -11.94 -10.53 -9.30
CA ARG A 394 -10.75 -10.35 -10.17
C ARG A 394 -11.11 -10.21 -11.64
N ALA A 395 -12.07 -11.00 -12.11
CA ALA A 395 -12.52 -10.94 -13.50
C ALA A 395 -13.19 -9.59 -13.80
N THR A 396 -14.07 -9.13 -12.90
CA THR A 396 -14.76 -7.84 -13.00
C THR A 396 -13.78 -6.67 -12.99
N ALA A 397 -12.79 -6.69 -12.09
CA ALA A 397 -11.72 -5.69 -12.03
C ALA A 397 -10.87 -5.70 -13.30
N GLY A 398 -10.53 -6.88 -13.83
CA GLY A 398 -9.81 -7.00 -15.10
C GLY A 398 -10.57 -6.36 -16.26
N GLU A 399 -11.86 -6.65 -16.41
CA GLU A 399 -12.71 -6.04 -17.44
C GLU A 399 -12.81 -4.53 -17.29
N PHE A 400 -12.95 -4.04 -16.05
CA PHE A 400 -12.97 -2.61 -15.74
C PHE A 400 -11.69 -1.91 -16.20
N PHE A 401 -10.52 -2.40 -15.78
CA PHE A 401 -9.23 -1.80 -16.15
C PHE A 401 -8.93 -1.89 -17.65
N ALA A 402 -9.33 -2.99 -18.30
CA ALA A 402 -9.23 -3.11 -19.76
C ALA A 402 -10.11 -2.07 -20.48
N GLY A 403 -11.31 -1.82 -19.97
CA GLY A 403 -12.22 -0.80 -20.51
C GLY A 403 -11.65 0.61 -20.40
N ILE A 404 -11.19 1.01 -19.22
CA ILE A 404 -10.73 2.40 -18.97
C ILE A 404 -9.33 2.70 -19.53
N SER A 405 -8.59 1.67 -19.94
CA SER A 405 -7.28 1.79 -20.59
C SER A 405 -7.32 1.58 -22.12
N ASN A 406 -8.51 1.50 -22.74
CA ASN A 406 -8.64 1.15 -24.16
C ASN A 406 -7.93 -0.16 -24.55
N GLY A 407 -7.83 -1.12 -23.62
CA GLY A 407 -7.20 -2.42 -23.84
C GLY A 407 -5.69 -2.46 -23.63
N GLU A 408 -5.05 -1.35 -23.25
CA GLU A 408 -3.61 -1.33 -22.89
C GLU A 408 -3.32 -2.09 -21.58
N LEU A 409 -4.34 -2.31 -20.74
CA LEU A 409 -4.30 -3.23 -19.60
C LEU A 409 -5.15 -4.46 -19.92
N PRO A 410 -4.56 -5.59 -20.37
CA PRO A 410 -5.33 -6.79 -20.65
C PRO A 410 -6.05 -7.30 -19.40
N ALA A 411 -7.35 -7.59 -19.52
CA ALA A 411 -8.17 -8.01 -18.38
C ALA A 411 -7.60 -9.24 -17.65
N GLN A 412 -7.05 -10.19 -18.39
CA GLN A 412 -6.44 -11.39 -17.81
C GLN A 412 -5.20 -11.07 -16.98
N ASP A 413 -4.34 -10.18 -17.45
CA ASP A 413 -3.10 -9.82 -16.75
C ASP A 413 -3.42 -9.14 -15.40
N ILE A 414 -4.46 -8.31 -15.37
CA ILE A 414 -4.98 -7.71 -14.13
C ILE A 414 -5.57 -8.78 -13.21
N ALA A 415 -6.41 -9.67 -13.73
CA ALA A 415 -7.02 -10.73 -12.94
C ALA A 415 -5.98 -11.68 -12.32
N ASP A 416 -4.93 -12.03 -13.08
CA ASP A 416 -3.84 -12.89 -12.62
C ASP A 416 -3.00 -12.20 -11.53
N GLY A 417 -2.72 -10.90 -11.69
CA GLY A 417 -2.04 -10.10 -10.66
C GLY A 417 -2.83 -10.05 -9.35
N LEU A 418 -4.15 -9.86 -9.43
CA LEU A 418 -5.03 -9.86 -8.27
C LEU A 418 -5.12 -11.23 -7.58
N ALA A 419 -4.91 -12.35 -8.31
CA ALA A 419 -4.93 -13.68 -7.70
C ALA A 419 -3.82 -13.83 -6.65
N MET A 420 -2.61 -13.33 -6.96
CA MET A 420 -1.50 -13.33 -6.00
C MET A 420 -1.78 -12.44 -4.80
N HIS A 421 -2.41 -11.29 -5.02
CA HIS A 421 -2.83 -10.39 -3.94
C HIS A 421 -3.83 -11.08 -2.99
N VAL A 422 -4.84 -11.77 -3.52
CA VAL A 422 -5.82 -12.49 -2.70
C VAL A 422 -5.16 -13.59 -1.87
N ARG A 423 -4.31 -14.43 -2.48
CA ARG A 423 -3.63 -15.52 -1.76
C ARG A 423 -2.76 -15.00 -0.61
N THR A 424 -1.94 -13.98 -0.88
CA THR A 424 -0.98 -13.47 0.10
C THR A 424 -1.64 -12.62 1.18
N LEU A 425 -2.64 -11.81 0.85
CA LEU A 425 -3.40 -11.06 1.87
C LEU A 425 -4.27 -11.99 2.72
N GLY A 426 -4.89 -13.01 2.12
CA GLY A 426 -5.57 -14.08 2.86
C GLY A 426 -4.62 -14.78 3.83
N GLY A 427 -3.40 -15.12 3.37
CA GLY A 427 -2.36 -15.73 4.20
C GLY A 427 -1.94 -14.84 5.37
N ALA A 428 -1.82 -13.53 5.15
CA ALA A 428 -1.54 -12.58 6.23
C ALA A 428 -2.67 -12.51 7.27
N ILE A 429 -3.94 -12.59 6.82
CA ILE A 429 -5.11 -12.65 7.72
C ILE A 429 -5.08 -13.94 8.56
N ASP A 430 -4.76 -15.07 7.94
CA ASP A 430 -4.65 -16.36 8.64
C ASP A 430 -3.54 -16.33 9.70
N SER A 431 -2.36 -15.81 9.34
CA SER A 431 -1.23 -15.65 10.26
C SER A 431 -1.54 -14.68 11.40
N LEU A 432 -2.30 -13.60 11.14
CA LEU A 432 -2.77 -12.68 12.20
C LEU A 432 -3.73 -13.39 13.15
N ASN A 433 -4.65 -14.21 12.64
CA ASN A 433 -5.58 -14.96 13.45
C ASN A 433 -4.85 -16.00 14.32
N GLU A 434 -3.90 -16.73 13.76
CA GLU A 434 -3.07 -17.68 14.51
C GLU A 434 -2.30 -16.98 15.64
N ALA A 435 -1.64 -15.85 15.34
CA ALA A 435 -0.81 -15.14 16.31
C ALA A 435 -1.60 -14.40 17.40
N LEU A 436 -2.77 -13.84 17.10
CA LEU A 436 -3.45 -12.89 18.00
C LEU A 436 -4.79 -13.38 18.57
N VAL A 437 -5.42 -14.37 17.94
CA VAL A 437 -6.72 -14.90 18.37
C VAL A 437 -6.58 -16.32 18.95
N GLN A 438 -5.75 -17.16 18.33
CA GLN A 438 -5.56 -18.56 18.73
C GLN A 438 -4.37 -18.79 19.68
N GLY A 439 -3.34 -17.93 19.60
CA GLY A 439 -2.17 -17.91 20.49
C GLY A 439 -2.51 -17.42 21.90
#